data_AF-G0UQA9-F1
#
_entry.id   AF-G0UQA9-F1
#
_cell.length_a   1.000
_cell.length_b   1.000
_cell.length_c   1.000
_cell.angle_alpha   90.00
_cell.angle_beta   90.00
_cell.angle_gamma   90.00
#
_symmetry.space_group_name_H-M   'P 1'
#
loop_
_entity.id
_entity.type
_entity.pdbx_description
1 polymer ?
#
loop_
_entity_poly.entity_id
_entity_poly.type
_entity_poly.pdbx_seq_one_letter_code
_entity_poly.pdbx_strand_id
1 'polypeptide(L)'
;MFQLRFYSPALKLVQLLQKRTMAGLFEEEEGPAGSSEKNISTFARSLDQLEVNGTRVIKKASGIPFHISEAEALDSVCRHHGTSVRAHSVDLYMMPFWLVATAAGGSFRVEVLQKDPSYLTQQHCLVWVEGPNYEFHYPFGEHHPFNQVSASYLHPLSMVDHCLAGTHVPSMLISRFELFKELETMERRPRVIPFTMSTATALSVVGSRLTRSRVLRRIDQELLKFHGSFVKSNLTVTSIYKESISIRPVFLPMMRFAVTTGASSSQCVNFVCGATGKVVGPVLHLSQRKRMSVVLLSGSVTLLALSAAVGPGVATAASIAAAAISLRVQQYLMLLYFRGQQARHMAELKTAGMTYFTSDEQGYRWSPEDEEREEYEYREELRRQARKRQSFEQHVKEEAARDEARRTRNINPRERRRNDLQNVDPLGYYKLLGLVGREFSATGKDIAKAFREAAQRHHPDVANGEDTDSEARGRMQEIIHAYKILRDPKTKKAYDSGQLESVQCESK
;
A
#
# COMPACT_ATOMS: atom_id res chain seq x y z
N MET A 1 2.64 -46.37 -47.11
CA MET A 1 1.67 -45.28 -46.90
C MET A 1 0.79 -45.64 -45.70
N PHE A 2 0.82 -44.81 -44.64
CA PHE A 2 -0.31 -44.35 -43.80
C PHE A 2 -1.44 -45.36 -43.49
N GLN A 3 -1.84 -45.67 -42.25
CA GLN A 3 -2.02 -44.82 -41.06
C GLN A 3 -1.96 -45.63 -39.75
N LEU A 4 -1.55 -44.92 -38.70
CA LEU A 4 -1.57 -45.28 -37.28
C LEU A 4 -2.99 -45.62 -36.76
N ARG A 5 -3.10 -46.68 -35.95
CA ARG A 5 -4.20 -46.86 -34.99
C ARG A 5 -3.62 -46.97 -33.58
N PHE A 6 -4.04 -46.03 -32.74
CA PHE A 6 -3.78 -45.99 -31.30
C PHE A 6 -4.30 -47.26 -30.62
N TYR A 7 -3.43 -47.93 -29.86
CA TYR A 7 -3.81 -48.97 -28.91
C TYR A 7 -3.32 -48.53 -27.51
N SER A 8 -4.26 -48.18 -26.64
CA SER A 8 -4.00 -48.08 -25.19
C SER A 8 -4.22 -49.45 -24.56
N PRO A 9 -3.30 -49.97 -23.72
CA PRO A 9 -3.62 -51.10 -22.88
C PRO A 9 -4.23 -50.59 -21.56
N ALA A 10 -5.46 -51.03 -21.32
CA ALA A 10 -6.10 -50.98 -20.02
C ALA A 10 -5.33 -51.89 -19.04
N LEU A 11 -4.93 -51.33 -17.90
CA LEU A 11 -4.45 -52.09 -16.74
C LEU A 11 -5.37 -51.78 -15.56
N LYS A 12 -6.40 -52.64 -15.40
CA LYS A 12 -7.12 -52.83 -14.14
C LYS A 12 -6.23 -53.71 -13.25
N LEU A 13 -5.89 -53.23 -12.06
CA LEU A 13 -5.59 -54.13 -10.93
C LEU A 13 -6.09 -53.54 -9.61
N VAL A 14 -7.28 -54.00 -9.23
CA VAL A 14 -7.63 -54.51 -7.89
C VAL A 14 -7.35 -53.59 -6.68
N GLN A 15 -8.37 -52.82 -6.31
CA GLN A 15 -8.64 -52.49 -4.90
C GLN A 15 -9.63 -53.52 -4.35
N LEU A 16 -9.15 -54.42 -3.49
CA LEU A 16 -9.99 -55.33 -2.71
C LEU A 16 -10.28 -54.68 -1.35
N LEU A 17 -11.59 -54.48 -1.11
CA LEU A 17 -12.34 -54.88 0.09
C LEU A 17 -12.02 -54.19 1.44
N GLN A 18 -12.97 -53.82 2.30
CA GLN A 18 -14.43 -53.78 2.28
C GLN A 18 -14.86 -53.08 3.59
N LYS A 19 -15.84 -52.18 3.49
CA LYS A 19 -16.94 -51.89 4.43
C LYS A 19 -16.75 -52.12 5.95
N ARG A 20 -16.98 -51.04 6.71
CA ARG A 20 -18.15 -50.99 7.63
C ARG A 20 -18.86 -49.64 7.53
N THR A 21 -20.16 -49.74 7.69
CA THR A 21 -21.24 -48.88 7.21
C THR A 21 -21.60 -47.78 8.22
N MET A 22 -22.22 -46.74 7.65
CA MET A 22 -22.89 -45.61 8.27
C MET A 22 -24.11 -46.01 9.12
N ALA A 23 -24.48 -45.07 10.00
CA ALA A 23 -25.83 -44.60 10.32
C ALA A 23 -26.28 -44.78 11.78
N GLY A 24 -26.68 -43.64 12.37
CA GLY A 24 -27.39 -43.51 13.63
C GLY A 24 -27.06 -42.16 14.28
N LEU A 25 -28.09 -41.30 14.41
CA LEU A 25 -28.11 -39.98 15.09
C LEU A 25 -27.90 -38.73 14.21
N PHE A 26 -28.28 -38.81 12.95
CA PHE A 26 -29.26 -37.86 12.44
C PHE A 26 -30.57 -38.63 12.32
N GLU A 27 -31.48 -38.47 13.27
CA GLU A 27 -32.88 -38.83 13.11
C GLU A 27 -33.70 -37.57 13.43
N GLU A 28 -34.17 -36.95 12.34
CA GLU A 28 -35.36 -36.10 12.31
C GLU A 28 -36.58 -37.02 12.31
N GLU A 29 -37.60 -36.75 13.13
CA GLU A 29 -38.92 -37.35 12.98
C GLU A 29 -39.73 -36.59 11.90
N GLU A 30 -40.34 -37.31 10.96
CA GLU A 30 -41.09 -36.74 9.82
C GLU A 30 -42.59 -36.49 10.10
N GLY A 31 -43.06 -35.30 9.71
CA GLY A 31 -44.35 -35.05 9.03
C GLY A 31 -45.47 -34.33 9.81
N PRO A 32 -46.39 -33.57 9.15
CA PRO A 32 -46.70 -33.60 7.71
C PRO A 32 -46.63 -32.26 6.94
N ALA A 33 -46.29 -32.42 5.65
CA ALA A 33 -46.67 -31.67 4.43
C ALA A 33 -46.94 -30.15 4.51
N GLY A 34 -45.98 -29.36 4.01
CA GLY A 34 -46.22 -27.95 3.69
C GLY A 34 -45.01 -27.16 3.19
N SER A 35 -44.70 -27.29 1.89
CA SER A 35 -44.02 -26.30 1.04
C SER A 35 -42.54 -25.93 1.27
N SER A 36 -41.85 -25.88 0.13
CA SER A 36 -40.58 -25.23 -0.19
C SER A 36 -39.28 -25.95 0.25
N GLU A 37 -38.59 -26.41 -0.78
CA GLU A 37 -37.22 -26.95 -0.80
C GLU A 37 -36.25 -26.08 0.03
N LYS A 38 -35.74 -26.64 1.13
CA LYS A 38 -34.53 -26.13 1.78
C LYS A 38 -33.32 -26.73 1.09
N ASN A 39 -32.68 -25.88 0.31
CA ASN A 39 -31.27 -25.98 -0.05
C ASN A 39 -30.46 -26.50 1.14
N ILE A 40 -29.72 -27.59 0.93
CA ILE A 40 -28.65 -28.02 1.83
C ILE A 40 -27.71 -26.81 1.99
N SER A 41 -27.66 -26.26 3.20
CA SER A 41 -27.17 -24.91 3.44
C SER A 41 -25.69 -24.77 3.04
N THR A 42 -25.44 -23.82 2.14
CA THR A 42 -24.14 -23.25 1.74
C THR A 42 -23.35 -22.63 2.90
N PHE A 43 -23.91 -22.58 4.10
CA PHE A 43 -23.39 -21.92 5.30
C PHE A 43 -22.17 -22.59 5.95
N ALA A 44 -21.97 -23.90 5.77
CA ALA A 44 -20.86 -24.60 6.42
C ALA A 44 -19.49 -24.33 5.76
N ARG A 45 -19.45 -23.89 4.50
CA ARG A 45 -18.22 -23.54 3.78
C ARG A 45 -17.82 -22.07 3.90
N SER A 46 -18.76 -21.18 4.25
CA SER A 46 -18.52 -19.73 4.36
C SER A 46 -17.90 -19.29 5.68
N LEU A 47 -17.78 -20.18 6.67
CA LEU A 47 -17.23 -19.88 8.00
C LEU A 47 -15.68 -19.95 8.08
N ASP A 48 -15.02 -20.49 7.06
CA ASP A 48 -13.56 -20.71 7.05
C ASP A 48 -12.77 -19.70 6.19
N GLN A 49 -13.46 -18.81 5.46
CA GLN A 49 -12.83 -17.82 4.60
C GLN A 49 -12.56 -16.53 5.38
N LEU A 50 -11.34 -16.00 5.24
CA LEU A 50 -11.04 -14.64 5.70
C LEU A 50 -11.83 -13.65 4.84
N GLU A 51 -12.62 -12.77 5.46
CA GLU A 51 -13.33 -11.71 4.72
C GLU A 51 -12.33 -10.74 4.09
N VAL A 52 -12.16 -10.82 2.76
CA VAL A 52 -11.20 -10.01 1.99
C VAL A 52 -11.63 -8.53 1.92
N ASN A 53 -12.94 -8.27 1.96
CA ASN A 53 -13.53 -6.96 1.69
C ASN A 53 -13.32 -5.93 2.83
N GLY A 54 -13.03 -6.37 4.05
CA GLY A 54 -12.74 -5.50 5.20
C GLY A 54 -11.24 -5.26 5.44
N THR A 55 -10.36 -5.87 4.66
CA THR A 55 -8.91 -5.85 4.93
C THR A 55 -8.29 -4.49 4.63
N ARG A 56 -7.63 -3.89 5.63
CA ARG A 56 -6.85 -2.67 5.41
C ARG A 56 -5.49 -3.01 4.81
N VAL A 57 -5.32 -2.76 3.52
CA VAL A 57 -4.02 -2.87 2.84
C VAL A 57 -3.21 -1.60 3.09
N ILE A 58 -2.15 -1.71 3.88
CA ILE A 58 -1.17 -0.64 4.07
C ILE A 58 -0.20 -0.71 2.90
N LYS A 59 -0.24 0.28 2.00
CA LYS A 59 0.61 0.29 0.79
C LYS A 59 2.08 0.63 1.06
N LYS A 60 2.35 1.43 2.11
CA LYS A 60 3.71 1.89 2.43
C LYS A 60 4.56 0.74 2.94
N ALA A 61 5.75 0.58 2.36
CA ALA A 61 6.67 -0.44 2.79
C ALA A 61 7.45 0.00 4.03
N SER A 62 7.68 -0.96 4.92
CA SER A 62 8.58 -0.81 6.07
C SER A 62 9.72 -1.81 5.96
N GLY A 63 10.72 -1.70 6.82
CA GLY A 63 11.70 -2.77 6.94
C GLY A 63 12.44 -2.76 8.26
N ILE A 64 13.23 -3.79 8.47
CA ILE A 64 14.05 -3.96 9.67
C ILE A 64 15.52 -3.95 9.23
N PRO A 65 16.37 -3.14 9.86
CA PRO A 65 17.78 -3.10 9.52
C PRO A 65 18.55 -4.29 10.08
N PHE A 66 19.78 -4.47 9.62
CA PHE A 66 20.69 -5.48 10.16
C PHE A 66 21.18 -5.02 11.54
N HIS A 67 20.74 -5.72 12.59
CA HIS A 67 21.21 -5.48 13.96
C HIS A 67 22.41 -6.37 14.33
N ILE A 68 22.55 -7.50 13.65
CA ILE A 68 23.55 -8.53 13.96
C ILE A 68 24.61 -8.56 12.86
N SER A 69 25.86 -8.63 13.28
CA SER A 69 27.01 -8.71 12.36
C SER A 69 27.14 -10.10 11.72
N GLU A 70 27.86 -10.20 10.59
CA GLU A 70 28.12 -11.50 9.94
C GLU A 70 28.84 -12.49 10.90
N ALA A 71 29.71 -11.98 11.78
CA ALA A 71 30.45 -12.77 12.76
C ALA A 71 29.53 -13.35 13.86
N GLU A 72 28.67 -12.52 14.45
CA GLU A 72 27.69 -12.98 15.46
C GLU A 72 26.64 -13.93 14.86
N ALA A 73 26.28 -13.72 13.59
CA ALA A 73 25.42 -14.63 12.86
C ALA A 73 26.11 -15.99 12.64
N LEU A 74 27.39 -16.00 12.29
CA LEU A 74 28.19 -17.23 12.17
C LEU A 74 28.28 -17.97 13.52
N ASP A 75 28.47 -17.24 14.62
CA ASP A 75 28.46 -17.83 15.97
C ASP A 75 27.11 -18.47 16.29
N SER A 76 26.01 -17.83 15.88
CA SER A 76 24.66 -18.39 16.05
C SER A 76 24.48 -19.67 15.23
N VAL A 77 25.07 -19.75 14.04
CA VAL A 77 25.13 -20.99 13.24
C VAL A 77 25.96 -22.07 13.95
N CYS A 78 27.12 -21.72 14.51
CA CYS A 78 27.93 -22.64 15.31
C CYS A 78 27.16 -23.19 16.51
N ARG A 79 26.40 -22.35 17.23
CA ARG A 79 25.51 -22.78 18.33
C ARG A 79 24.40 -23.72 17.84
N HIS A 80 23.77 -23.40 16.71
CA HIS A 80 22.72 -24.22 16.11
C HIS A 80 23.25 -25.62 15.71
N HIS A 81 24.48 -25.69 15.20
CA HIS A 81 25.14 -26.96 14.88
C HIS A 81 25.92 -27.56 16.06
N GLY A 82 25.96 -26.94 17.25
CA GLY A 82 26.70 -27.43 18.41
C GLY A 82 28.18 -27.78 18.17
N THR A 83 28.78 -27.30 17.07
CA THR A 83 30.12 -27.65 16.58
C THR A 83 30.70 -26.50 15.75
N SER A 84 32.03 -26.49 15.58
CA SER A 84 32.69 -25.52 14.69
C SER A 84 32.30 -25.76 13.24
N VAL A 85 31.88 -24.71 12.55
CA VAL A 85 31.42 -24.78 11.16
C VAL A 85 32.30 -23.88 10.29
N ARG A 86 32.63 -24.33 9.08
CA ARG A 86 33.38 -23.54 8.10
C ARG A 86 32.42 -22.91 7.10
N ALA A 87 32.29 -21.59 7.12
CA ALA A 87 31.50 -20.85 6.14
C ALA A 87 32.24 -20.77 4.80
N HIS A 88 31.54 -21.09 3.71
CA HIS A 88 32.04 -20.99 2.33
C HIS A 88 31.54 -19.73 1.64
N SER A 89 30.25 -19.44 1.78
CA SER A 89 29.65 -18.23 1.22
C SER A 89 28.60 -17.68 2.18
N VAL A 90 28.53 -16.35 2.23
CA VAL A 90 27.53 -15.59 2.98
C VAL A 90 26.87 -14.66 1.98
N ASP A 91 25.57 -14.80 1.80
CA ASP A 91 24.78 -13.88 0.98
C ASP A 91 23.80 -13.11 1.88
N LEU A 92 23.80 -11.79 1.74
CA LEU A 92 22.91 -10.89 2.47
C LEU A 92 21.71 -10.55 1.59
N TYR A 93 20.51 -10.68 2.16
CA TYR A 93 19.25 -10.41 1.47
C TYR A 93 18.36 -9.49 2.30
N MET A 94 17.66 -8.60 1.60
CA MET A 94 16.43 -7.98 2.11
C MET A 94 15.25 -8.73 1.51
N MET A 95 14.66 -9.60 2.33
CA MET A 95 13.57 -10.49 1.93
C MET A 95 12.22 -9.80 2.08
N PRO A 96 11.32 -9.86 1.09
CA PRO A 96 10.01 -9.28 1.19
C PRO A 96 9.07 -10.22 1.97
N PHE A 97 8.31 -9.66 2.90
CA PHE A 97 7.33 -10.36 3.71
C PHE A 97 6.03 -9.56 3.78
N TRP A 98 4.93 -10.29 3.88
CA TRP A 98 3.64 -9.77 4.27
C TRP A 98 3.45 -9.99 5.77
N LEU A 99 3.31 -8.90 6.53
CA LEU A 99 2.86 -8.95 7.91
C LEU A 99 1.36 -8.73 7.95
N VAL A 100 0.63 -9.71 8.49
CA VAL A 100 -0.83 -9.71 8.55
C VAL A 100 -1.29 -9.63 10.00
N ALA A 101 -2.29 -8.80 10.29
CA ALA A 101 -3.06 -8.89 11.53
C ALA A 101 -4.36 -9.63 11.23
N THR A 102 -4.64 -10.69 11.99
CA THR A 102 -5.86 -11.49 11.86
C THR A 102 -6.65 -11.48 13.15
N ALA A 103 -7.92 -11.83 13.09
CA ALA A 103 -8.74 -12.11 14.26
C ALA A 103 -9.55 -13.37 14.02
N ALA A 104 -9.88 -14.07 15.09
CA ALA A 104 -10.90 -15.11 15.07
C ALA A 104 -11.96 -14.76 16.09
N GLY A 105 -13.21 -14.72 15.65
CA GLY A 105 -14.35 -14.48 16.52
C GLY A 105 -15.37 -15.59 16.40
N GLY A 106 -16.33 -15.59 17.31
CA GLY A 106 -17.39 -16.58 17.31
C GLY A 106 -18.11 -16.70 18.62
N SER A 107 -18.97 -17.71 18.68
CA SER A 107 -19.70 -18.10 19.87
C SER A 107 -19.52 -19.59 20.14
N PHE A 108 -19.52 -19.96 21.41
CA PHE A 108 -19.49 -21.36 21.84
C PHE A 108 -20.25 -21.52 23.15
N ARG A 109 -20.75 -22.73 23.39
CA ARG A 109 -21.30 -23.16 24.66
C ARG A 109 -20.38 -24.22 25.26
N VAL A 110 -20.34 -24.27 26.59
CA VAL A 110 -19.48 -25.21 27.33
C VAL A 110 -20.28 -25.89 28.40
N GLU A 111 -20.14 -27.20 28.47
CA GLU A 111 -20.50 -27.97 29.66
C GLU A 111 -19.20 -28.30 30.40
N VAL A 112 -19.13 -27.90 31.66
CA VAL A 112 -17.93 -28.07 32.48
C VAL A 112 -18.21 -29.09 33.57
N LEU A 113 -17.33 -30.09 33.67
CA LEU A 113 -17.36 -31.06 34.75
C LEU A 113 -16.58 -30.50 35.95
N GLN A 114 -17.31 -30.02 36.95
CA GLN A 114 -16.75 -29.40 38.16
C GLN A 114 -17.18 -30.18 39.41
N LYS A 115 -16.43 -30.01 40.51
CA LYS A 115 -16.88 -30.49 41.82
C LYS A 115 -18.01 -29.61 42.33
N ASP A 116 -19.05 -30.23 42.87
CA ASP A 116 -20.15 -29.47 43.47
C ASP A 116 -19.64 -28.59 44.63
N PRO A 117 -19.87 -27.26 44.59
CA PRO A 117 -19.45 -26.36 45.66
C PRO A 117 -20.18 -26.66 46.98
N SER A 118 -21.35 -27.29 46.92
CA SER A 118 -22.14 -27.70 48.09
C SER A 118 -21.57 -28.92 48.81
N TYR A 119 -20.73 -29.73 48.16
CA TYR A 119 -20.22 -31.01 48.67
C TYR A 119 -18.68 -31.11 48.60
N LEU A 120 -17.99 -30.06 49.06
CA LEU A 120 -16.53 -29.98 49.05
C LEU A 120 -15.82 -31.14 49.77
N THR A 121 -16.49 -31.81 50.71
CA THR A 121 -15.92 -32.89 51.53
C THR A 121 -16.00 -34.27 50.90
N GLN A 122 -16.84 -34.48 49.87
CA GLN A 122 -16.99 -35.78 49.22
C GLN A 122 -16.03 -35.90 48.03
N GLN A 123 -15.21 -36.96 48.04
CA GLN A 123 -14.12 -37.13 47.05
C GLN A 123 -14.61 -37.36 45.61
N HIS A 124 -15.90 -37.65 45.38
CA HIS A 124 -16.43 -38.14 44.09
C HIS A 124 -17.69 -37.41 43.57
N CYS A 125 -18.03 -36.23 44.08
CA CYS A 125 -19.17 -35.45 43.57
C CYS A 125 -18.74 -34.54 42.41
N LEU A 126 -18.79 -35.06 41.18
CA LEU A 126 -18.59 -34.29 39.96
C LEU A 126 -19.94 -34.09 39.27
N VAL A 127 -20.24 -32.84 38.92
CA VAL A 127 -21.47 -32.46 38.23
C VAL A 127 -21.14 -31.71 36.95
N TRP A 128 -21.91 -32.02 35.90
CA TRP A 128 -21.89 -31.25 34.67
C TRP A 128 -22.67 -29.96 34.88
N VAL A 129 -21.98 -28.84 34.78
CA VAL A 129 -22.58 -27.51 34.85
C VAL A 129 -22.62 -26.96 33.43
N GLU A 130 -23.83 -26.67 32.95
CA GLU A 130 -24.00 -25.94 31.70
C GLU A 130 -23.55 -24.48 31.90
N GLY A 131 -22.58 -24.07 31.10
CA GLY A 131 -22.12 -22.69 31.03
C GLY A 131 -22.99 -21.84 30.11
N PRO A 132 -22.96 -20.51 30.26
CA PRO A 132 -23.64 -19.59 29.35
C PRO A 132 -23.08 -19.70 27.92
N ASN A 133 -23.77 -19.09 26.96
CA ASN A 133 -23.21 -18.88 25.63
C ASN A 133 -22.09 -17.84 25.74
N TYR A 134 -20.87 -18.25 25.40
CA TYR A 134 -19.70 -17.38 25.40
C TYR A 134 -19.49 -16.80 24.00
N GLU A 135 -19.29 -15.49 23.94
CA GLU A 135 -18.80 -14.81 22.74
C GLU A 135 -17.32 -14.52 22.91
N PHE A 136 -16.56 -14.71 21.84
CA PHE A 136 -15.14 -14.40 21.84
C PHE A 136 -14.71 -13.67 20.57
N HIS A 137 -13.69 -12.84 20.72
CA HIS A 137 -12.98 -12.21 19.64
C HIS A 137 -11.49 -12.16 20.00
N TYR A 138 -10.69 -12.96 19.33
CA TYR A 138 -9.25 -13.08 19.58
C TYR A 138 -8.46 -12.39 18.48
N PRO A 139 -7.84 -11.22 18.75
CA PRO A 139 -6.92 -10.60 17.81
C PRO A 139 -5.58 -11.31 17.85
N PHE A 140 -5.12 -11.74 16.67
CA PHE A 140 -3.80 -12.26 16.42
C PHE A 140 -2.96 -11.20 15.71
N GLY A 141 -2.00 -10.63 16.45
CA GLY A 141 -1.13 -9.59 15.92
C GLY A 141 -0.12 -10.09 14.87
N GLU A 142 0.54 -9.13 14.24
CA GLU A 142 1.59 -9.34 13.21
C GLU A 142 2.82 -10.08 13.74
N HIS A 143 3.04 -10.06 15.05
CA HIS A 143 4.17 -10.74 15.70
C HIS A 143 4.05 -12.26 15.73
N HIS A 144 2.85 -12.81 15.46
CA HIS A 144 2.69 -14.25 15.41
C HIS A 144 3.32 -14.84 14.14
N PRO A 145 4.18 -15.86 14.22
CA PRO A 145 4.88 -16.41 13.05
C PRO A 145 3.96 -16.92 11.93
N PHE A 146 2.73 -17.33 12.26
CA PHE A 146 1.78 -17.80 11.25
C PHE A 146 1.13 -16.68 10.43
N ASN A 147 1.16 -15.46 10.96
CA ASN A 147 0.70 -14.23 10.34
C ASN A 147 1.79 -13.55 9.49
N GLN A 148 2.98 -14.15 9.44
CA GLN A 148 4.13 -13.69 8.68
C GLN A 148 4.32 -14.61 7.49
N VAL A 149 4.30 -14.06 6.28
CA VAL A 149 4.39 -14.84 5.05
C VAL A 149 5.46 -14.25 4.14
N SER A 150 6.44 -15.05 3.75
CA SER A 150 7.41 -14.65 2.72
C SER A 150 6.71 -14.34 1.41
N ALA A 151 6.95 -13.14 0.89
CA ALA A 151 6.34 -12.66 -0.34
C ALA A 151 7.16 -12.99 -1.60
N SER A 152 8.18 -13.85 -1.47
CA SER A 152 9.05 -14.26 -2.58
C SER A 152 9.04 -15.78 -2.77
N TYR A 153 9.00 -16.21 -4.04
CA TYR A 153 9.18 -17.61 -4.45
C TYR A 153 10.64 -17.96 -4.81
N LEU A 154 11.63 -17.18 -4.39
CA LEU A 154 13.05 -17.47 -4.69
C LEU A 154 13.70 -18.46 -3.72
N HIS A 155 13.20 -18.52 -2.49
CA HIS A 155 13.77 -19.33 -1.42
C HIS A 155 12.70 -20.20 -0.76
N PRO A 156 13.05 -21.37 -0.17
CA PRO A 156 12.08 -22.23 0.48
C PRO A 156 11.27 -21.53 1.57
N LEU A 157 9.99 -21.31 1.30
CA LEU A 157 9.05 -20.59 2.17
C LEU A 157 9.04 -21.17 3.58
N SER A 158 9.04 -22.50 3.70
CA SER A 158 9.06 -23.18 4.98
C SER A 158 10.31 -22.89 5.81
N MET A 159 11.49 -22.72 5.24
CA MET A 159 12.67 -22.33 6.04
C MET A 159 12.64 -20.85 6.39
N VAL A 160 12.29 -20.01 5.42
CA VAL A 160 12.31 -18.54 5.53
C VAL A 160 11.28 -18.04 6.55
N ASP A 161 10.04 -18.56 6.52
CA ASP A 161 8.98 -18.16 7.45
C ASP A 161 9.29 -18.54 8.90
N HIS A 162 9.99 -19.66 9.13
CA HIS A 162 10.37 -20.08 10.48
C HIS A 162 11.53 -19.27 11.06
N CYS A 163 12.30 -18.56 10.23
CA CYS A 163 13.39 -17.69 10.70
C CYS A 163 12.86 -16.49 11.46
N LEU A 164 11.64 -16.05 11.17
CA LEU A 164 11.01 -14.93 11.83
C LEU A 164 10.19 -15.40 13.02
N ALA A 165 10.65 -15.06 14.22
CA ALA A 165 9.86 -15.28 15.42
C ALA A 165 10.21 -14.21 16.45
N GLY A 166 9.18 -13.57 17.00
CA GLY A 166 9.37 -12.64 18.10
C GLY A 166 8.23 -11.65 18.23
N THR A 167 7.91 -11.30 19.47
CA THR A 167 6.97 -10.22 19.83
C THR A 167 7.48 -8.83 19.44
N HIS A 168 8.79 -8.68 19.28
CA HIS A 168 9.50 -7.44 18.99
C HIS A 168 9.59 -7.10 17.48
N VAL A 169 9.12 -7.99 16.59
CA VAL A 169 9.18 -7.75 15.13
C VAL A 169 8.48 -6.45 14.73
N PRO A 170 7.24 -6.15 15.18
CA PRO A 170 6.57 -4.90 14.79
C PRO A 170 7.23 -3.64 15.33
N SER A 171 7.92 -3.72 16.48
CA SER A 171 8.58 -2.56 17.10
C SER A 171 9.90 -2.17 16.45
N MET A 172 10.51 -3.05 15.65
CA MET A 172 11.76 -2.77 14.93
C MET A 172 11.51 -2.20 13.52
N LEU A 173 10.25 -1.97 13.14
CA LEU A 173 9.90 -1.49 11.82
C LEU A 173 10.28 -0.02 11.65
N ILE A 174 11.09 0.23 10.63
CA ILE A 174 11.55 1.54 10.20
C ILE A 174 10.96 1.84 8.81
N SER A 175 10.86 3.12 8.45
CA SER A 175 10.44 3.53 7.11
C SER A 175 11.39 3.01 6.01
N ARG A 176 10.85 2.74 4.82
CA ARG A 176 11.66 2.29 3.67
C ARG A 176 12.84 3.22 3.37
N PHE A 177 12.66 4.55 3.46
CA PHE A 177 13.72 5.52 3.18
C PHE A 177 14.88 5.43 4.16
N GLU A 178 14.57 5.37 5.44
CA GLU A 178 15.58 5.29 6.48
C GLU A 178 16.32 3.95 6.41
N LEU A 179 15.60 2.85 6.12
CA LEU A 179 16.20 1.56 5.81
C LEU A 179 17.20 1.66 4.66
N PHE A 180 16.81 2.24 3.51
CA PHE A 180 17.72 2.35 2.36
C PHE A 180 18.94 3.21 2.65
N LYS A 181 18.77 4.29 3.42
CA LYS A 181 19.88 5.12 3.87
C LYS A 181 20.88 4.31 4.70
N GLU A 182 20.41 3.48 5.63
CA GLU A 182 21.28 2.59 6.40
C GLU A 182 21.96 1.55 5.50
N LEU A 183 21.23 0.96 4.55
CA LEU A 183 21.79 -0.02 3.61
C LEU A 183 22.89 0.56 2.72
N GLU A 184 22.78 1.83 2.33
CA GLU A 184 23.80 2.51 1.52
C GLU A 184 25.11 2.72 2.29
N THR A 185 25.04 2.85 3.62
CA THR A 185 26.20 3.02 4.50
C THR A 185 26.95 1.71 4.77
N MET A 186 26.33 0.56 4.53
CA MET A 186 26.96 -0.73 4.73
C MET A 186 28.04 -0.99 3.67
N GLU A 187 29.20 -1.50 4.10
CA GLU A 187 30.30 -1.88 3.19
C GLU A 187 29.84 -2.91 2.14
N ARG A 188 29.04 -3.89 2.59
CA ARG A 188 28.48 -4.93 1.74
C ARG A 188 26.96 -4.76 1.63
N ARG A 189 26.53 -4.29 0.46
CA ARG A 189 25.10 -4.05 0.19
C ARG A 189 24.33 -5.37 0.07
N PRO A 190 23.24 -5.55 0.81
CA PRO A 190 22.37 -6.72 0.68
C PRO A 190 21.59 -6.68 -0.63
N ARG A 191 21.28 -7.85 -1.16
CA ARG A 191 20.43 -7.98 -2.35
C ARG A 191 18.97 -7.81 -1.94
N VAL A 192 18.31 -6.80 -2.49
CA VAL A 192 16.88 -6.57 -2.27
C VAL A 192 16.08 -7.47 -3.19
N ILE A 193 15.24 -8.32 -2.62
CA ILE A 193 14.39 -9.23 -3.38
C ILE A 193 13.03 -8.56 -3.62
N PRO A 194 12.52 -8.52 -4.86
CA PRO A 194 11.23 -7.91 -5.15
C PRO A 194 10.07 -8.74 -4.59
N PHE A 195 8.96 -8.06 -4.26
CA PHE A 195 7.70 -8.71 -3.95
C PHE A 195 7.20 -9.46 -5.18
N THR A 196 7.02 -10.78 -5.06
CA THR A 196 6.46 -11.62 -6.13
C THR A 196 5.05 -12.12 -5.85
N MET A 197 4.73 -12.34 -4.58
CA MET A 197 3.44 -12.81 -4.10
C MET A 197 2.47 -11.64 -3.88
N SER A 198 1.22 -11.81 -4.30
CA SER A 198 0.15 -10.83 -4.07
C SER A 198 -0.43 -10.90 -2.63
N THR A 199 -1.17 -9.87 -2.24
CA THR A 199 -1.91 -9.86 -0.98
C THR A 199 -2.98 -10.95 -0.90
N ALA A 200 -3.65 -11.28 -2.00
CA ALA A 200 -4.70 -12.30 -2.04
C ALA A 200 -4.13 -13.69 -1.69
N THR A 201 -3.00 -14.03 -2.29
CA THR A 201 -2.28 -15.27 -1.98
C THR A 201 -1.77 -15.28 -0.55
N ALA A 202 -1.16 -14.20 -0.09
CA ALA A 202 -0.67 -14.10 1.29
C ALA A 202 -1.80 -14.33 2.31
N LEU A 203 -2.98 -13.71 2.09
CA LEU A 203 -4.16 -13.91 2.93
C LEU A 203 -4.66 -15.36 2.88
N SER A 204 -4.67 -16.00 1.71
CA SER A 204 -5.04 -17.42 1.59
C SER A 204 -4.10 -18.34 2.39
N VAL A 205 -2.79 -18.06 2.36
CA VAL A 205 -1.77 -18.78 3.13
C VAL A 205 -2.00 -18.59 4.62
N VAL A 206 -2.20 -17.36 5.09
CA VAL A 206 -2.50 -17.09 6.52
C VAL A 206 -3.80 -17.77 6.95
N GLY A 207 -4.84 -17.71 6.12
CA GLY A 207 -6.12 -18.37 6.37
C GLY A 207 -5.98 -19.89 6.56
N SER A 208 -5.11 -20.53 5.76
CA SER A 208 -4.80 -21.96 5.92
C SER A 208 -4.02 -22.28 7.21
N ARG A 209 -3.21 -21.34 7.71
CA ARG A 209 -2.41 -21.50 8.93
C ARG A 209 -3.22 -21.25 10.21
N LEU A 210 -4.27 -20.43 10.13
CA LEU A 210 -5.20 -20.17 11.22
C LEU A 210 -6.20 -21.35 11.36
N THR A 211 -5.73 -22.44 11.97
CA THR A 211 -6.54 -23.66 12.15
C THR A 211 -7.54 -23.53 13.29
N ARG A 212 -8.68 -24.23 13.18
CA ARG A 212 -9.68 -24.36 14.27
C ARG A 212 -9.05 -24.81 15.58
N SER A 213 -8.08 -25.74 15.53
CA SER A 213 -7.37 -26.22 16.71
C SER A 213 -6.63 -25.14 17.49
N ARG A 214 -6.12 -24.10 16.83
CA ARG A 214 -5.47 -22.96 17.50
C ARG A 214 -6.47 -22.10 18.25
N VAL A 215 -7.63 -21.85 17.62
CA VAL A 215 -8.73 -21.11 18.23
C VAL A 215 -9.27 -21.86 19.45
N LEU A 216 -9.52 -23.18 19.30
CA LEU A 216 -9.97 -24.04 20.40
C LEU A 216 -8.98 -24.05 21.57
N ARG A 217 -7.67 -24.18 21.29
CA ARG A 217 -6.65 -24.11 22.33
C ARG A 217 -6.68 -22.78 23.09
N ARG A 218 -7.04 -21.68 22.42
CA ARG A 218 -7.18 -20.39 23.09
C ARG A 218 -8.45 -20.33 23.94
N ILE A 219 -9.55 -20.89 23.45
CA ILE A 219 -10.80 -21.04 24.22
C ILE A 219 -10.54 -21.85 25.49
N ASP A 220 -9.83 -22.98 25.42
CA ASP A 220 -9.47 -23.79 26.58
C ASP A 220 -8.68 -22.98 27.63
N GLN A 221 -7.75 -22.12 27.18
CA GLN A 221 -6.98 -21.25 28.07
C GLN A 221 -7.84 -20.20 28.76
N GLU A 222 -8.83 -19.63 28.08
CA GLU A 222 -9.74 -18.64 28.67
C GLU A 222 -10.77 -19.32 29.59
N LEU A 223 -11.23 -20.53 29.26
CA LEU A 223 -12.12 -21.31 30.12
C LEU A 223 -11.53 -21.61 31.48
N LEU A 224 -10.22 -21.92 31.53
CA LEU A 224 -9.49 -22.08 32.78
C LEU A 224 -9.51 -20.80 33.64
N LYS A 225 -9.60 -19.62 33.03
CA LYS A 225 -9.70 -18.35 33.77
C LYS A 225 -11.11 -18.09 34.29
N PHE A 226 -12.14 -18.40 33.51
CA PHE A 226 -13.54 -18.18 33.90
C PHE A 226 -14.05 -19.18 34.94
N HIS A 227 -13.78 -20.47 34.74
CA HIS A 227 -14.29 -21.55 35.59
C HIS A 227 -13.28 -22.03 36.65
N GLY A 228 -12.03 -21.58 36.58
CA GLY A 228 -10.96 -22.06 37.46
C GLY A 228 -10.61 -23.52 37.18
N SER A 229 -10.68 -24.38 38.19
CA SER A 229 -10.35 -25.80 38.07
C SER A 229 -11.56 -26.64 37.67
N PHE A 230 -11.50 -27.26 36.50
CA PHE A 230 -12.46 -28.27 36.05
C PHE A 230 -11.76 -29.51 35.53
N VAL A 231 -12.44 -30.67 35.57
CA VAL A 231 -11.84 -31.96 35.20
C VAL A 231 -11.92 -32.18 33.69
N LYS A 232 -13.08 -31.87 33.10
CA LYS A 232 -13.35 -32.01 31.66
C LYS A 232 -14.28 -30.88 31.22
N SER A 233 -14.19 -30.53 29.94
CA SER A 233 -15.09 -29.58 29.30
C SER A 233 -15.56 -30.17 27.96
N ASN A 234 -16.87 -30.15 27.72
CA ASN A 234 -17.42 -30.42 26.40
C ASN A 234 -17.72 -29.08 25.75
N LEU A 235 -17.10 -28.84 24.60
CA LEU A 235 -17.18 -27.59 23.85
C LEU A 235 -18.07 -27.75 22.62
N THR A 236 -19.20 -27.05 22.60
CA THR A 236 -20.10 -26.97 21.45
C THR A 236 -19.96 -25.61 20.79
N VAL A 237 -19.21 -25.59 19.69
CA VAL A 237 -18.99 -24.38 18.90
C VAL A 237 -20.23 -24.07 18.07
N THR A 238 -20.86 -22.92 18.29
CA THR A 238 -22.05 -22.48 17.55
C THR A 238 -21.68 -21.68 16.30
N SER A 239 -20.70 -20.79 16.40
CA SER A 239 -20.17 -20.06 15.24
C SER A 239 -18.68 -19.76 15.41
N ILE A 240 -17.92 -19.85 14.32
CA ILE A 240 -16.53 -19.35 14.24
C ILE A 240 -16.39 -18.66 12.91
N TYR A 241 -15.81 -17.46 12.93
CA TYR A 241 -15.39 -16.75 11.74
C TYR A 241 -13.94 -16.28 11.90
N LYS A 242 -13.29 -16.04 10.77
CA LYS A 242 -11.92 -15.53 10.70
C LYS A 242 -11.95 -14.23 9.91
N GLU A 243 -11.24 -13.24 10.44
CA GLU A 243 -11.13 -11.94 9.80
C GLU A 243 -9.66 -11.57 9.63
N SER A 244 -9.37 -10.87 8.54
CA SER A 244 -8.08 -10.21 8.34
C SER A 244 -8.28 -8.71 8.57
N ILE A 245 -7.53 -8.14 9.51
CA ILE A 245 -7.65 -6.74 9.91
C ILE A 245 -6.80 -5.86 9.00
N SER A 246 -5.52 -6.21 8.86
CA SER A 246 -4.57 -5.43 8.05
C SER A 246 -3.47 -6.28 7.46
N ILE A 247 -2.92 -5.83 6.33
CA ILE A 247 -1.75 -6.42 5.69
C ILE A 247 -0.80 -5.31 5.26
N ARG A 248 0.50 -5.48 5.53
CA ARG A 248 1.54 -4.50 5.16
C ARG A 248 2.78 -5.17 4.55
N PRO A 249 3.43 -4.55 3.55
CA PRO A 249 4.68 -5.05 2.98
C PRO A 249 5.86 -4.64 3.87
N VAL A 250 6.73 -5.61 4.18
CA VAL A 250 7.94 -5.42 5.00
C VAL A 250 9.16 -6.08 4.38
N PHE A 251 10.30 -5.39 4.42
CA PHE A 251 11.61 -5.98 4.12
C PHE A 251 12.33 -6.45 5.37
N LEU A 252 12.77 -7.71 5.36
CA LEU A 252 13.41 -8.34 6.50
C LEU A 252 14.84 -8.77 6.19
N PRO A 253 15.78 -8.52 7.11
CA PRO A 253 17.19 -8.79 6.92
C PRO A 253 17.44 -10.28 7.09
N MET A 254 17.98 -10.92 6.07
CA MET A 254 18.26 -12.36 6.06
C MET A 254 19.67 -12.63 5.56
N MET A 255 20.36 -13.55 6.21
CA MET A 255 21.69 -14.02 5.81
C MET A 255 21.60 -15.50 5.43
N ARG A 256 22.09 -15.84 4.24
CA ARG A 256 22.17 -17.22 3.76
C ARG A 256 23.61 -17.70 3.88
N PHE A 257 23.84 -18.65 4.76
CA PHE A 257 25.14 -19.25 5.01
C PHE A 257 25.24 -20.62 4.31
N ALA A 258 26.21 -20.78 3.43
CA ALA A 258 26.63 -22.09 2.93
C ALA A 258 27.80 -22.59 3.78
N VAL A 259 27.61 -23.67 4.53
CA VAL A 259 28.48 -24.05 5.64
C VAL A 259 28.77 -25.54 5.61
N THR A 260 30.00 -25.92 5.91
CA THR A 260 30.39 -27.33 6.12
C THR A 260 30.72 -27.58 7.57
N THR A 261 30.16 -28.66 8.13
CA THR A 261 30.52 -29.13 9.46
C THR A 261 31.79 -29.97 9.37
N GLY A 262 32.67 -29.91 10.37
CA GLY A 262 33.97 -30.61 10.31
C GLY A 262 33.89 -32.13 10.09
N ALA A 263 32.72 -32.74 10.30
CA ALA A 263 32.49 -34.17 10.09
C ALA A 263 31.95 -34.53 8.68
N SER A 264 31.53 -33.56 7.87
CA SER A 264 30.89 -33.78 6.58
C SER A 264 31.42 -32.82 5.50
N SER A 265 31.77 -33.36 4.34
CA SER A 265 32.17 -32.55 3.18
C SER A 265 30.98 -31.91 2.44
N SER A 266 29.74 -32.23 2.82
CA SER A 266 28.54 -31.71 2.15
C SER A 266 28.16 -30.33 2.69
N GLN A 267 27.99 -29.36 1.78
CA GLN A 267 27.57 -28.01 2.12
C GLN A 267 26.08 -27.98 2.52
N CYS A 268 25.81 -27.41 3.70
CA CYS A 268 24.47 -27.13 4.19
C CYS A 268 24.13 -25.67 3.96
N VAL A 269 22.88 -25.38 3.64
CA VAL A 269 22.37 -24.00 3.60
C VAL A 269 21.61 -23.74 4.89
N ASN A 270 22.02 -22.71 5.64
CA ASN A 270 21.30 -22.21 6.81
C ASN A 270 20.88 -20.76 6.54
N PHE A 271 19.67 -20.42 6.97
CA PHE A 271 19.18 -19.05 6.98
C PHE A 271 19.27 -18.49 8.39
N VAL A 272 19.72 -17.25 8.50
CA VAL A 272 19.81 -16.53 9.77
C VAL A 272 19.05 -15.21 9.62
N CYS A 273 18.17 -14.92 10.57
CA CYS A 273 17.53 -13.61 10.65
C CYS A 273 18.55 -12.56 11.12
N GLY A 274 18.81 -11.54 10.32
CA GLY A 274 19.78 -10.48 10.63
C GLY A 274 19.33 -9.52 11.74
N ALA A 275 18.07 -9.59 12.16
CA ALA A 275 17.53 -8.82 13.29
C ALA A 275 17.59 -9.60 14.61
N THR A 276 17.26 -10.90 14.60
CA THR A 276 17.09 -11.70 15.83
C THR A 276 18.19 -12.74 16.06
N GLY A 277 18.94 -13.09 15.01
CA GLY A 277 20.01 -14.10 15.06
C GLY A 277 19.48 -15.52 15.04
N LYS A 278 18.16 -15.70 14.92
CA LYS A 278 17.53 -17.01 14.84
C LYS A 278 18.00 -17.73 13.57
N VAL A 279 18.51 -18.94 13.76
CA VAL A 279 19.00 -19.80 12.68
C VAL A 279 17.95 -20.86 12.36
N VAL A 280 17.70 -21.08 11.08
CA VAL A 280 16.93 -22.21 10.57
C VAL A 280 17.73 -22.89 9.48
N GLY A 281 17.90 -24.19 9.65
CA GLY A 281 18.52 -25.02 8.64
C GLY A 281 18.70 -26.45 9.12
N PRO A 282 19.11 -27.35 8.22
CA PRO A 282 19.34 -28.74 8.57
C PRO A 282 20.70 -28.92 9.26
N VAL A 283 20.73 -29.78 10.27
CA VAL A 283 21.92 -30.09 11.05
C VAL A 283 22.50 -31.42 10.58
N LEU A 284 23.62 -31.37 9.84
CA LEU A 284 24.30 -32.55 9.28
C LEU A 284 25.40 -33.13 10.19
N HIS A 285 25.12 -33.26 11.49
CA HIS A 285 26.02 -33.99 12.38
C HIS A 285 25.22 -34.78 13.45
N LEU A 286 25.79 -35.91 13.88
CA LEU A 286 25.25 -36.69 14.98
C LEU A 286 25.84 -36.16 16.29
N SER A 287 24.97 -35.84 17.25
CA SER A 287 25.41 -35.51 18.61
C SER A 287 26.18 -36.67 19.23
N GLN A 288 27.11 -36.38 20.14
CA GLN A 288 27.96 -37.39 20.77
C GLN A 288 27.15 -38.50 21.44
N ARG A 289 26.02 -38.16 22.08
CA ARG A 289 25.08 -39.12 22.68
C ARG A 289 24.49 -40.08 21.64
N LYS A 290 24.04 -39.57 20.48
CA LYS A 290 23.49 -40.41 19.40
C LYS A 290 24.56 -41.28 18.75
N ARG A 291 25.79 -40.78 18.62
CA ARG A 291 26.93 -41.58 18.14
C ARG A 291 27.21 -42.75 19.07
N MET A 292 27.31 -42.49 20.38
CA MET A 292 27.54 -43.53 21.38
C MET A 292 26.39 -44.55 21.42
N SER A 293 25.14 -44.10 21.35
CA SER A 293 24.00 -45.03 21.36
C SER A 293 23.99 -45.97 20.14
N VAL A 294 24.29 -45.45 18.94
CA VAL A 294 24.37 -46.26 17.71
C VAL A 294 25.53 -47.26 17.78
N VAL A 295 26.70 -46.80 18.23
CA VAL A 295 27.89 -47.64 18.41
C VAL A 295 27.61 -48.75 19.40
N LEU A 296 27.09 -48.42 20.59
CA LEU A 296 26.81 -49.39 21.64
C LEU A 296 25.78 -50.42 21.16
N LEU A 297 24.63 -49.99 20.63
CA LEU A 297 23.58 -50.90 20.17
C LEU A 297 24.08 -51.86 19.08
N SER A 298 24.70 -51.33 18.02
CA SER A 298 25.19 -52.15 16.91
C SER A 298 26.36 -53.06 17.33
N GLY A 299 27.27 -52.57 18.17
CA GLY A 299 28.38 -53.34 18.71
C GLY A 299 27.91 -54.46 19.65
N SER A 300 27.00 -54.18 20.57
CA SER A 300 26.49 -55.20 21.50
C SER A 300 25.65 -56.25 20.78
N VAL A 301 24.83 -55.86 19.80
CA VAL A 301 24.02 -56.82 19.01
C VAL A 301 24.92 -57.78 18.22
N THR A 302 25.95 -57.25 17.57
CA THR A 302 26.88 -58.10 16.80
C THR A 302 27.77 -58.95 17.68
N LEU A 303 28.22 -58.43 18.82
CA LEU A 303 28.97 -59.20 19.81
C LEU A 303 28.14 -60.38 20.34
N LEU A 304 26.88 -60.13 20.75
CA LEU A 304 25.97 -61.17 21.24
C LEU A 304 25.61 -62.20 20.16
N ALA A 305 25.47 -61.76 18.91
CA ALA A 305 25.15 -62.65 17.79
C ALA A 305 26.32 -63.56 17.40
N LEU A 306 27.57 -63.04 17.44
CA LEU A 306 28.76 -63.81 17.04
C LEU A 306 29.44 -64.56 18.20
N SER A 307 29.18 -64.20 19.47
CA SER A 307 29.86 -64.81 20.62
C SER A 307 29.61 -66.30 20.78
N ALA A 308 28.48 -66.81 20.27
CA ALA A 308 28.15 -68.23 20.31
C ALA A 308 28.82 -69.04 19.18
N ALA A 309 29.30 -68.38 18.13
CA ALA A 309 29.76 -69.05 16.90
C ALA A 309 31.25 -68.88 16.64
N VAL A 310 31.89 -67.83 17.16
CA VAL A 310 33.29 -67.51 16.84
C VAL A 310 34.06 -67.14 18.10
N GLY A 311 35.37 -67.37 18.09
CA GLY A 311 36.26 -67.02 19.19
C GLY A 311 36.20 -65.51 19.56
N PRO A 312 36.46 -65.16 20.83
CA PRO A 312 36.25 -63.82 21.36
C PRO A 312 37.05 -62.72 20.64
N GLY A 313 38.25 -63.04 20.12
CA GLY A 313 39.05 -62.10 19.33
C GLY A 313 38.40 -61.70 18.00
N VAL A 314 37.75 -62.65 17.31
CA VAL A 314 37.05 -62.37 16.04
C VAL A 314 35.71 -61.70 16.30
N ALA A 315 34.98 -62.10 17.35
CA ALA A 315 33.71 -61.49 17.73
C ALA A 315 33.85 -60.00 18.11
N THR A 316 34.90 -59.66 18.89
CA THR A 316 35.19 -58.27 19.25
C THR A 316 35.59 -57.44 18.04
N ALA A 317 36.48 -57.94 17.16
CA ALA A 317 36.84 -57.27 15.92
C ALA A 317 35.63 -57.02 15.00
N ALA A 318 34.75 -58.02 14.84
CA ALA A 318 33.51 -57.89 14.08
C ALA A 318 32.57 -56.84 14.69
N SER A 319 32.48 -56.77 16.03
CA SER A 319 31.63 -55.78 16.71
C SER A 319 32.08 -54.33 16.50
N ILE A 320 33.41 -54.09 16.51
CA ILE A 320 34.00 -52.77 16.25
C ILE A 320 33.78 -52.38 14.78
N ALA A 321 33.98 -53.32 13.86
CA ALA A 321 33.74 -53.10 12.44
C ALA A 321 32.25 -52.77 12.16
N ALA A 322 31.33 -53.53 12.76
CA ALA A 322 29.90 -53.29 12.64
C ALA A 322 29.49 -51.92 13.21
N ALA A 323 30.08 -51.50 14.33
CA ALA A 323 29.84 -50.19 14.90
C ALA A 323 30.36 -49.02 14.03
N ALA A 324 31.50 -49.21 13.37
CA ALA A 324 32.02 -48.23 12.41
C ALA A 324 31.14 -48.13 11.15
N ILE A 325 30.67 -49.28 10.64
CA ILE A 325 29.77 -49.36 9.48
C ILE A 325 28.41 -48.73 9.83
N SER A 326 27.85 -49.00 11.01
CA SER A 326 26.56 -48.43 11.43
C SER A 326 26.59 -46.90 11.53
N LEU A 327 27.70 -46.32 12.01
CA LEU A 327 27.94 -44.88 12.00
C LEU A 327 27.98 -44.30 10.58
N ARG A 328 28.66 -44.96 9.64
CA ARG A 328 28.72 -44.57 8.22
C ARG A 328 27.34 -44.64 7.56
N VAL A 329 26.59 -45.71 7.80
CA VAL A 329 25.22 -45.88 7.30
C VAL A 329 24.31 -44.78 7.84
N GLN A 330 24.40 -44.46 9.14
CA GLN A 330 23.59 -43.41 9.74
C GLN A 330 23.92 -42.02 9.16
N GLN A 331 25.20 -41.73 8.90
CA GLN A 331 25.61 -40.49 8.22
C GLN A 331 25.06 -40.42 6.79
N TYR A 332 25.09 -41.53 6.06
CA TYR A 332 24.55 -41.62 4.70
C TYR A 332 23.02 -41.44 4.68
N LEU A 333 22.30 -42.07 5.63
CA LEU A 333 20.84 -41.86 5.78
C LEU A 333 20.49 -40.41 6.10
N MET A 334 21.27 -39.74 6.95
CA MET A 334 21.10 -38.31 7.22
C MET A 334 21.30 -37.46 5.96
N LEU A 335 22.30 -37.78 5.13
CA LEU A 335 22.53 -37.10 3.85
C LEU A 335 21.39 -37.33 2.85
N LEU A 336 20.88 -38.56 2.74
CA LEU A 336 19.73 -38.87 1.90
C LEU A 336 18.46 -38.16 2.38
N TYR A 337 18.21 -38.17 3.68
CA TYR A 337 17.10 -37.44 4.28
C TYR A 337 17.18 -35.95 3.98
N PHE A 338 18.37 -35.36 4.13
CA PHE A 338 18.62 -33.96 3.81
C PHE A 338 18.39 -33.63 2.33
N ARG A 339 18.90 -34.45 1.40
CA ARG A 339 18.62 -34.27 -0.03
C ARG A 339 17.13 -34.42 -0.34
N GLY A 340 16.45 -35.35 0.31
CA GLY A 340 15.00 -35.51 0.24
C GLY A 340 14.25 -34.27 0.74
N GLN A 341 14.68 -33.69 1.86
CA GLN A 341 14.12 -32.43 2.37
C GLN A 341 14.34 -31.28 1.39
N GLN A 342 15.55 -31.11 0.84
CA GLN A 342 15.82 -30.08 -0.17
C GLN A 342 14.92 -30.25 -1.40
N ALA A 343 14.73 -31.49 -1.88
CA ALA A 343 13.84 -31.77 -2.99
C ALA A 343 12.38 -31.43 -2.67
N ARG A 344 11.91 -31.75 -1.45
CA ARG A 344 10.55 -31.39 -0.98
C ARG A 344 10.36 -29.89 -0.91
N HIS A 345 11.32 -29.16 -0.33
CA HIS A 345 11.28 -27.70 -0.26
C HIS A 345 11.25 -27.05 -1.65
N MET A 346 12.00 -27.59 -2.61
CA MET A 346 11.95 -27.12 -3.99
C MET A 346 10.62 -27.47 -4.67
N ALA A 347 10.06 -28.64 -4.40
CA ALA A 347 8.75 -29.04 -4.90
C ALA A 347 7.64 -28.15 -4.34
N GLU A 348 7.63 -27.91 -3.01
CA GLU A 348 6.71 -26.99 -2.32
C GLU A 348 6.71 -25.61 -2.98
N LEU A 349 7.90 -25.07 -3.25
CA LEU A 349 8.07 -23.77 -3.89
C LEU A 349 7.49 -23.74 -5.30
N LYS A 350 7.76 -24.77 -6.11
CA LYS A 350 7.20 -24.89 -7.48
C LYS A 350 5.69 -25.04 -7.45
N THR A 351 5.17 -25.86 -6.53
CA THR A 351 3.73 -26.07 -6.39
C THR A 351 3.04 -24.80 -5.92
N ALA A 352 3.60 -24.08 -4.94
CA ALA A 352 3.03 -22.83 -4.44
C ALA A 352 2.95 -21.78 -5.55
N GLY A 353 4.02 -21.60 -6.33
CA GLY A 353 4.01 -20.69 -7.47
C GLY A 353 2.94 -21.05 -8.51
N MET A 354 2.68 -22.34 -8.74
CA MET A 354 1.65 -22.79 -9.68
C MET A 354 0.22 -22.68 -9.11
N THR A 355 0.01 -23.05 -7.85
CA THR A 355 -1.33 -23.05 -7.23
C THR A 355 -1.87 -21.63 -7.04
N TYR A 356 -0.98 -20.69 -6.75
CA TYR A 356 -1.35 -19.33 -6.44
C TYR A 356 -1.24 -18.38 -7.63
N PHE A 357 -0.81 -18.87 -8.80
CA PHE A 357 -0.66 -18.04 -10.00
C PHE A 357 -1.96 -17.33 -10.40
N THR A 358 -3.09 -18.04 -10.38
CA THR A 358 -4.40 -17.47 -10.77
C THR A 358 -4.98 -16.54 -9.71
N SER A 359 -4.79 -16.84 -8.42
CA SER A 359 -5.18 -15.94 -7.33
C SER A 359 -4.28 -14.71 -7.25
N ASP A 360 -3.03 -14.82 -7.70
CA ASP A 360 -2.05 -13.74 -7.66
C ASP A 360 -2.38 -12.59 -8.62
N GLU A 361 -3.10 -12.83 -9.72
CA GLU A 361 -3.47 -11.77 -10.68
C GLU A 361 -4.45 -10.73 -10.11
N GLN A 362 -5.27 -11.12 -9.12
CA GLN A 362 -6.32 -10.26 -8.57
C GLN A 362 -5.87 -9.48 -7.32
N GLY A 363 -4.75 -9.89 -6.71
CA GLY A 363 -4.27 -9.29 -5.47
C GLY A 363 -3.37 -8.06 -5.72
N TYR A 364 -3.30 -7.18 -4.72
CA TYR A 364 -2.34 -6.08 -4.75
C TYR A 364 -0.91 -6.64 -4.65
N ARG A 365 -0.01 -6.10 -5.46
CA ARG A 365 1.41 -6.41 -5.42
C ARG A 365 2.18 -5.13 -5.23
N TRP A 366 2.98 -5.08 -4.18
CA TRP A 366 3.80 -3.91 -3.91
C TRP A 366 4.91 -3.78 -4.96
N SER A 367 5.08 -2.57 -5.50
CA SER A 367 6.17 -2.18 -6.39
C SER A 367 6.83 -0.91 -5.87
N PRO A 368 8.17 -0.78 -5.93
CA PRO A 368 8.85 0.45 -5.56
C PRO A 368 8.35 1.66 -6.35
N GLU A 369 8.04 1.47 -7.64
CA GLU A 369 7.59 2.53 -8.53
C GLU A 369 6.25 3.13 -8.09
N ASP A 370 5.34 2.30 -7.56
CA ASP A 370 4.01 2.75 -7.16
C ASP A 370 4.08 3.66 -5.93
N GLU A 371 4.92 3.31 -4.95
CA GLU A 371 5.14 4.13 -3.76
C GLU A 371 5.83 5.46 -4.12
N GLU A 372 6.82 5.44 -5.03
CA GLU A 372 7.50 6.64 -5.50
C GLU A 372 6.57 7.57 -6.31
N ARG A 373 5.66 7.01 -7.10
CA ARG A 373 4.61 7.77 -7.80
C ARG A 373 3.66 8.44 -6.81
N GLU A 374 3.14 7.71 -5.82
CA GLU A 374 2.23 8.27 -4.80
C GLU A 374 2.91 9.41 -4.02
N GLU A 375 4.20 9.29 -3.69
CA GLU A 375 4.94 10.36 -3.04
C GLU A 375 5.21 11.57 -3.93
N TYR A 376 5.52 11.32 -5.20
CA TYR A 376 5.71 12.38 -6.18
C TYR A 376 4.41 13.18 -6.34
N GLU A 377 3.29 12.51 -6.51
CA GLU A 377 1.95 13.10 -6.59
C GLU A 377 1.64 13.93 -5.34
N TYR A 378 1.87 13.37 -4.15
CA TYR A 378 1.66 14.08 -2.89
C TYR A 378 2.54 15.33 -2.75
N ARG A 379 3.82 15.25 -3.13
CA ARG A 379 4.73 16.42 -3.14
C ARG A 379 4.30 17.45 -4.17
N GLU A 380 3.82 17.03 -5.33
CA GLU A 380 3.25 17.94 -6.32
C GLU A 380 2.00 18.65 -5.81
N GLU A 381 1.10 17.94 -5.13
CA GLU A 381 -0.09 18.53 -4.52
C GLU A 381 0.27 19.61 -3.50
N LEU A 382 1.24 19.34 -2.61
CA LEU A 382 1.75 20.33 -1.67
C LEU A 382 2.34 21.55 -2.38
N ARG A 383 3.10 21.35 -3.47
CA ARG A 383 3.62 22.45 -4.30
C ARG A 383 2.49 23.24 -4.96
N ARG A 384 1.43 22.59 -5.44
CA ARG A 384 0.25 23.24 -6.02
C ARG A 384 -0.50 24.06 -4.98
N GLN A 385 -0.69 23.52 -3.78
CA GLN A 385 -1.31 24.24 -2.65
C GLN A 385 -0.47 25.45 -2.25
N ALA A 386 0.86 25.32 -2.16
CA ALA A 386 1.75 26.43 -1.87
C ALA A 386 1.69 27.53 -2.94
N ARG A 387 1.69 27.17 -4.23
CA ARG A 387 1.51 28.12 -5.35
C ARG A 387 0.17 28.86 -5.29
N LYS A 388 -0.92 28.14 -5.05
CA LYS A 388 -2.27 28.74 -4.89
C LYS A 388 -2.31 29.71 -3.71
N ARG A 389 -1.67 29.37 -2.60
CA ARG A 389 -1.56 30.24 -1.44
C ARG A 389 -0.76 31.51 -1.77
N GLN A 390 0.38 31.37 -2.43
CA GLN A 390 1.20 32.51 -2.86
C GLN A 390 0.45 33.43 -3.83
N SER A 391 -0.26 32.88 -4.82
CA SER A 391 -1.07 33.70 -5.75
C SER A 391 -2.21 34.39 -5.02
N PHE A 392 -2.86 33.73 -4.07
CA PHE A 392 -3.90 34.34 -3.24
C PHE A 392 -3.35 35.49 -2.39
N GLU A 393 -2.21 35.28 -1.72
CA GLU A 393 -1.53 36.33 -0.96
C GLU A 393 -1.11 37.53 -1.84
N GLN A 394 -0.69 37.28 -3.08
CA GLN A 394 -0.42 38.34 -4.06
C GLN A 394 -1.67 39.12 -4.44
N HIS A 395 -2.78 38.44 -4.74
CA HIS A 395 -4.05 39.10 -5.05
C HIS A 395 -4.54 39.96 -3.88
N VAL A 396 -4.45 39.45 -2.64
CA VAL A 396 -4.82 40.22 -1.43
C VAL A 396 -3.93 41.45 -1.26
N LYS A 397 -2.61 41.33 -1.49
CA LYS A 397 -1.69 42.47 -1.44
C LYS A 397 -1.99 43.51 -2.52
N GLU A 398 -2.29 43.06 -3.73
CA GLU A 398 -2.64 43.95 -4.84
C GLU A 398 -3.96 44.69 -4.57
N GLU A 399 -4.96 43.99 -4.03
CA GLU A 399 -6.23 44.58 -3.64
C GLU A 399 -6.07 45.59 -2.50
N ALA A 400 -5.29 45.24 -1.46
CA ALA A 400 -4.95 46.16 -0.38
C ALA A 400 -4.23 47.41 -0.90
N ALA A 401 -3.27 47.26 -1.82
CA ALA A 401 -2.57 48.37 -2.45
C ALA A 401 -3.51 49.24 -3.31
N ARG A 402 -4.47 48.63 -4.03
CA ARG A 402 -5.51 49.35 -4.76
C ARG A 402 -6.40 50.16 -3.81
N ASP A 403 -6.76 49.59 -2.67
CA ASP A 403 -7.58 50.29 -1.67
C ASP A 403 -6.81 51.40 -0.95
N GLU A 404 -5.53 51.21 -0.67
CA GLU A 404 -4.65 52.29 -0.18
C GLU A 404 -4.49 53.41 -1.21
N ALA A 405 -4.33 53.07 -2.49
CA ALA A 405 -4.30 54.05 -3.59
C ALA A 405 -5.63 54.83 -3.72
N ARG A 406 -6.77 54.16 -3.48
CA ARG A 406 -8.07 54.82 -3.41
C ARG A 406 -8.17 55.77 -2.20
N ARG A 407 -7.65 55.36 -1.04
CA ARG A 407 -7.66 56.18 0.19
C ARG A 407 -6.73 57.39 0.11
N THR A 408 -5.56 57.27 -0.54
CA THR A 408 -4.58 58.34 -0.70
C THR A 408 -4.94 59.35 -1.79
N ARG A 409 -5.85 59.00 -2.73
CA ARG A 409 -6.49 59.98 -3.61
C ARG A 409 -7.45 60.86 -2.78
N ASN A 410 -6.91 61.95 -2.22
CA ASN A 410 -7.72 63.07 -1.76
C ASN A 410 -8.40 63.72 -2.98
N ILE A 411 -9.60 63.24 -3.31
CA ILE A 411 -10.43 63.82 -4.38
C ILE A 411 -10.98 65.14 -3.84
N ASN A 412 -10.33 66.27 -4.18
CA ASN A 412 -10.85 67.60 -3.90
C ASN A 412 -12.15 67.82 -4.70
N PRO A 413 -13.35 67.90 -4.07
CA PRO A 413 -14.61 68.04 -4.80
C PRO A 413 -14.71 69.37 -5.58
N ARG A 414 -13.88 70.35 -5.23
CA ARG A 414 -13.85 71.69 -5.85
C ARG A 414 -13.14 71.73 -7.21
N GLU A 415 -12.20 70.82 -7.50
CA GLU A 415 -11.44 70.83 -8.78
C GLU A 415 -12.16 70.13 -9.93
N ARG A 416 -13.07 69.19 -9.65
CA ARG A 416 -13.88 68.51 -10.70
C ARG A 416 -14.67 69.49 -11.58
N ARG A 417 -15.12 70.62 -11.04
CA ARG A 417 -15.95 71.57 -11.82
C ARG A 417 -15.16 72.42 -12.82
N ARG A 418 -13.83 72.43 -12.77
CA ARG A 418 -13.03 73.38 -13.56
C ARG A 418 -12.41 72.79 -14.82
N ASN A 419 -12.22 71.46 -14.89
CA ASN A 419 -11.47 70.82 -15.98
C ASN A 419 -12.32 69.90 -16.88
N ASP A 420 -13.60 69.69 -16.59
CA ASP A 420 -14.48 68.80 -17.38
C ASP A 420 -15.22 69.51 -18.55
N LEU A 421 -14.83 70.73 -18.92
CA LEU A 421 -15.37 71.47 -20.10
C LEU A 421 -14.37 71.53 -21.27
N GLN A 422 -13.59 70.48 -21.48
CA GLN A 422 -12.71 70.36 -22.66
C GLN A 422 -13.47 69.77 -23.87
N ASN A 423 -14.43 70.52 -24.40
CA ASN A 423 -14.65 70.69 -25.85
C ASN A 423 -15.78 71.72 -26.07
N VAL A 424 -15.48 73.02 -25.90
CA VAL A 424 -16.51 74.07 -25.99
C VAL A 424 -16.90 74.39 -27.44
N ASP A 425 -16.11 73.94 -28.43
CA ASP A 425 -16.34 74.22 -29.85
C ASP A 425 -15.89 73.01 -30.70
N PRO A 426 -16.70 71.94 -30.80
CA PRO A 426 -16.28 70.66 -31.39
C PRO A 426 -15.91 70.75 -32.88
N LEU A 427 -16.47 71.72 -33.62
CA LEU A 427 -16.16 71.97 -35.04
C LEU A 427 -15.50 73.33 -35.30
N GLY A 428 -15.14 74.08 -34.24
CA GLY A 428 -14.44 75.36 -34.38
C GLY A 428 -15.28 76.53 -34.94
N TYR A 429 -16.62 76.46 -34.91
CA TYR A 429 -17.47 77.49 -35.53
C TYR A 429 -17.44 78.83 -34.79
N TYR A 430 -17.34 78.81 -33.47
CA TYR A 430 -17.16 80.04 -32.70
C TYR A 430 -15.76 80.62 -32.92
N LYS A 431 -14.75 79.77 -33.05
CA LYS A 431 -13.39 80.18 -33.39
C LYS A 431 -13.31 80.84 -34.77
N LEU A 432 -13.97 80.30 -35.78
CA LEU A 432 -14.01 80.86 -37.14
C LEU A 432 -14.64 82.26 -37.19
N LEU A 433 -15.64 82.53 -36.34
CA LEU A 433 -16.24 83.86 -36.18
C LEU A 433 -15.47 84.77 -35.21
N GLY A 434 -14.37 84.31 -34.60
CA GLY A 434 -13.59 85.09 -33.65
C GLY A 434 -14.26 85.32 -32.29
N LEU A 435 -15.19 84.44 -31.90
CA LEU A 435 -15.98 84.52 -30.65
C LEU A 435 -15.40 83.66 -29.52
N VAL A 436 -14.11 83.30 -29.58
CA VAL A 436 -13.41 82.45 -28.60
C VAL A 436 -13.55 83.04 -27.19
N GLY A 437 -14.05 82.23 -26.25
CA GLY A 437 -14.29 82.65 -24.87
C GLY A 437 -15.62 83.36 -24.62
N ARG A 438 -16.47 83.51 -25.64
CA ARG A 438 -17.85 84.02 -25.51
C ARG A 438 -18.91 83.06 -26.08
N GLU A 439 -18.57 81.78 -26.32
CA GLU A 439 -19.43 80.80 -27.01
C GLU A 439 -20.86 80.74 -26.43
N PHE A 440 -21.00 80.50 -25.13
CA PHE A 440 -22.30 80.39 -24.46
C PHE A 440 -23.00 81.74 -24.19
N SER A 441 -22.27 82.85 -24.24
CA SER A 441 -22.81 84.19 -23.95
C SER A 441 -23.14 85.02 -25.20
N ALA A 442 -22.72 84.58 -26.39
CA ALA A 442 -22.91 85.32 -27.64
C ALA A 442 -24.39 85.35 -28.06
N THR A 443 -24.96 86.54 -28.19
CA THR A 443 -26.33 86.71 -28.71
C THR A 443 -26.35 86.71 -30.24
N GLY A 444 -27.51 86.48 -30.86
CA GLY A 444 -27.63 86.48 -32.33
C GLY A 444 -27.18 87.79 -32.99
N LYS A 445 -27.26 88.92 -32.27
CA LYS A 445 -26.73 90.22 -32.73
C LYS A 445 -25.20 90.23 -32.78
N ASP A 446 -24.54 89.62 -31.80
CA ASP A 446 -23.08 89.52 -31.72
C ASP A 446 -22.54 88.59 -32.81
N ILE A 447 -23.23 87.47 -33.06
CA ILE A 447 -22.89 86.51 -34.12
C ILE A 447 -23.01 87.17 -35.50
N ALA A 448 -24.07 87.94 -35.75
CA ALA A 448 -24.24 88.69 -36.99
C ALA A 448 -23.24 89.84 -37.17
N LYS A 449 -22.74 90.42 -36.08
CA LYS A 449 -21.67 91.42 -36.12
C LYS A 449 -20.32 90.78 -36.44
N ALA A 450 -19.99 89.69 -35.74
CA ALA A 450 -18.78 88.92 -35.93
C ALA A 450 -18.67 88.34 -37.36
N PHE A 451 -19.78 87.84 -37.91
CA PHE A 451 -19.82 87.39 -39.31
C PHE A 451 -19.52 88.52 -40.30
N ARG A 452 -20.05 89.73 -40.07
CA ARG A 452 -19.77 90.88 -40.95
C ARG A 452 -18.30 91.29 -40.90
N GLU A 453 -17.70 91.28 -39.71
CA GLU A 453 -16.28 91.58 -39.52
C GLU A 453 -15.38 90.49 -40.14
N ALA A 454 -15.73 89.21 -39.97
CA ALA A 454 -15.01 88.09 -40.57
C ALA A 454 -15.14 88.06 -42.10
N ALA A 455 -16.33 88.32 -42.64
CA ALA A 455 -16.57 88.35 -44.08
C ALA A 455 -15.85 89.51 -44.78
N GLN A 456 -15.72 90.68 -44.13
CA GLN A 456 -14.93 91.78 -44.66
C GLN A 456 -13.43 91.45 -44.73
N ARG A 457 -12.90 90.74 -43.74
CA ARG A 457 -11.48 90.34 -43.69
C ARG A 457 -11.15 89.24 -44.70
N HIS A 458 -12.09 88.32 -44.95
CA HIS A 458 -11.88 87.17 -45.83
C HIS A 458 -12.58 87.30 -47.20
N HIS A 459 -12.98 88.53 -47.59
CA HIS A 459 -13.61 88.76 -48.89
C HIS A 459 -12.58 88.53 -50.03
N PRO A 460 -12.94 87.82 -51.12
CA PRO A 460 -11.99 87.54 -52.21
C PRO A 460 -11.39 88.81 -52.83
N ASP A 461 -12.14 89.92 -52.86
CA ASP A 461 -11.65 91.19 -53.42
C ASP A 461 -10.72 91.99 -52.48
N VAL A 462 -10.62 91.63 -51.19
CA VAL A 462 -9.84 92.35 -50.16
C VAL A 462 -8.61 91.55 -49.70
N ALA A 463 -8.52 90.27 -50.07
CA ALA A 463 -7.40 89.41 -49.72
C ALA A 463 -6.10 89.93 -50.37
N ASN A 464 -5.23 90.55 -49.56
CA ASN A 464 -3.96 91.11 -49.99
C ASN A 464 -2.93 89.99 -50.21
N GLY A 465 -2.61 89.70 -51.48
CA GLY A 465 -1.28 89.32 -51.98
C GLY A 465 -0.56 88.04 -51.52
N GLU A 466 -0.96 87.39 -50.41
CA GLU A 466 -0.23 86.22 -49.86
C GLU A 466 -1.07 84.93 -49.79
N ASP A 467 -2.40 85.00 -49.89
CA ASP A 467 -3.29 83.84 -49.95
C ASP A 467 -3.73 83.57 -51.41
N THR A 468 -3.65 82.32 -51.86
CA THR A 468 -4.15 81.94 -53.20
C THR A 468 -5.68 82.13 -53.24
N ASP A 469 -6.25 82.67 -54.33
CA ASP A 469 -7.71 82.87 -54.53
C ASP A 469 -8.59 81.67 -54.07
N SER A 470 -8.05 80.46 -54.18
CA SER A 470 -8.69 79.21 -53.75
C SER A 470 -8.87 79.12 -52.22
N GLU A 471 -7.88 79.54 -51.43
CA GLU A 471 -7.91 79.45 -49.96
C GLU A 471 -8.83 80.50 -49.34
N ALA A 472 -8.83 81.72 -49.88
CA ALA A 472 -9.75 82.78 -49.44
C ALA A 472 -11.22 82.37 -49.67
N ARG A 473 -11.52 81.73 -50.81
CA ARG A 473 -12.85 81.16 -51.09
C ARG A 473 -13.21 80.03 -50.12
N GLY A 474 -12.26 79.16 -49.78
CA GLY A 474 -12.47 78.09 -48.80
C GLY A 474 -12.82 78.61 -47.41
N ARG A 475 -11.99 79.52 -46.87
CA ARG A 475 -12.23 80.14 -45.54
C ARG A 475 -13.55 80.91 -45.49
N MET A 476 -13.92 81.62 -46.57
CA MET A 476 -15.21 82.30 -46.66
C MET A 476 -16.39 81.31 -46.63
N GLN A 477 -16.29 80.17 -47.33
CA GLN A 477 -17.34 79.14 -47.28
C GLN A 477 -17.52 78.57 -45.87
N GLU A 478 -16.42 78.34 -45.14
CA GLU A 478 -16.46 77.87 -43.76
C GLU A 478 -17.08 78.91 -42.81
N ILE A 479 -16.78 80.20 -42.98
CA ILE A 479 -17.35 81.30 -42.20
C ILE A 479 -18.87 81.42 -42.45
N ILE A 480 -19.32 81.29 -43.70
CA ILE A 480 -20.75 81.28 -44.06
C ILE A 480 -21.44 80.06 -43.43
N HIS A 481 -20.79 78.90 -43.46
CA HIS A 481 -21.32 77.68 -42.87
C HIS A 481 -21.46 77.79 -41.34
N ALA A 482 -20.42 78.28 -40.66
CA ALA A 482 -20.43 78.56 -39.23
C ALA A 482 -21.56 79.55 -38.86
N TYR A 483 -21.70 80.64 -39.63
CA TYR A 483 -22.78 81.61 -39.42
C TYR A 483 -24.17 80.99 -39.60
N LYS A 484 -24.37 80.13 -40.62
CA LYS A 484 -25.65 79.45 -40.87
C LYS A 484 -26.07 78.59 -39.67
N ILE A 485 -25.13 77.88 -39.05
CA ILE A 485 -25.41 77.01 -37.90
C ILE A 485 -25.63 77.82 -36.62
N LEU A 486 -24.83 78.87 -36.40
CA LEU A 486 -24.87 79.66 -35.17
C LEU A 486 -25.96 80.75 -35.14
N ARG A 487 -26.47 81.17 -36.31
CA ARG A 487 -27.52 82.20 -36.42
C ARG A 487 -28.86 81.74 -35.87
N ASP A 488 -29.27 80.52 -36.17
CA ASP A 488 -30.58 80.00 -35.75
C ASP A 488 -30.51 79.44 -34.32
N PRO A 489 -31.42 79.81 -33.41
CA PRO A 489 -31.32 79.44 -31.99
C PRO A 489 -31.52 77.94 -31.76
N LYS A 490 -32.21 77.25 -32.68
CA LYS A 490 -32.41 75.79 -32.61
C LYS A 490 -31.14 75.04 -32.99
N THR A 491 -30.49 75.42 -34.09
CA THR A 491 -29.24 74.79 -34.57
C THR A 491 -28.06 75.16 -33.68
N LYS A 492 -28.01 76.39 -33.16
CA LYS A 492 -27.03 76.81 -32.15
C LYS A 492 -27.09 75.92 -30.91
N LYS A 493 -28.30 75.69 -30.36
CA LYS A 493 -28.48 74.81 -29.20
C LYS A 493 -28.07 73.36 -29.48
N ALA A 494 -28.37 72.85 -30.67
CA ALA A 494 -27.98 71.50 -31.07
C ALA A 494 -26.45 71.39 -31.27
N TYR A 495 -25.79 72.48 -31.69
CA TYR A 495 -24.34 72.57 -31.78
C TYR A 495 -23.68 72.62 -30.40
N ASP A 496 -24.17 73.51 -29.53
CA ASP A 496 -23.69 73.69 -28.15
C ASP A 496 -23.89 72.44 -27.28
N SER A 497 -24.87 71.59 -27.62
CA SER A 497 -25.13 70.32 -26.93
C SER A 497 -24.33 69.13 -27.47
N GLY A 498 -23.50 69.34 -28.50
CA GLY A 498 -22.73 68.28 -29.15
C GLY A 498 -23.56 67.32 -30.01
N GLN A 499 -24.82 67.64 -30.31
CA GLN A 499 -25.67 66.80 -31.17
C GLN A 499 -25.35 66.95 -32.67
N LEU A 500 -24.65 68.02 -33.04
CA LEU A 500 -24.08 68.22 -34.38
C LEU A 500 -22.61 67.77 -34.41
N GLU A 501 -22.39 66.44 -34.37
CA GLU A 501 -21.10 65.82 -34.68
C GLU A 501 -21.11 65.32 -36.14
N SER A 502 -20.28 65.94 -37.00
CA SER A 502 -19.74 65.42 -38.27
C SER A 502 -20.64 64.73 -39.33
N VAL A 503 -21.91 65.12 -39.53
CA VAL A 503 -22.76 64.51 -40.62
C VAL A 503 -22.72 65.26 -41.97
N GLN A 504 -21.80 66.22 -42.20
CA GLN A 504 -21.73 66.91 -43.52
C GLN A 504 -20.30 67.13 -44.06
N CYS A 505 -19.44 66.13 -43.94
CA CYS A 505 -18.23 66.04 -44.78
C CYS A 505 -18.28 64.92 -45.84
N GLU A 506 -19.33 64.08 -45.87
CA GLU A 506 -19.57 63.11 -46.95
C GLU A 506 -20.57 63.63 -47.98
N SER A 507 -20.22 64.73 -48.65
CA SER A 507 -20.77 65.03 -49.98
C SER A 507 -19.87 66.04 -50.69
N LYS A 508 -18.76 65.56 -51.22
CA LYS A 508 -18.12 66.08 -52.44
C LYS A 508 -17.17 65.06 -53.01
#